data_AF-A0A0D2H373-F1
#
_entry.id   AF-A0A0D2H373-F1
#
_cell.length_a   1.000
_cell.length_b   1.000
_cell.length_c   1.000
_cell.angle_alpha   90.00
_cell.angle_beta   90.00
_cell.angle_gamma   90.00
#
_symmetry.space_group_name_H-M   'P 1'
#
loop_
_entity.id
_entity.type
_entity.pdbx_description
1 polymer ?
#
loop_
_entity_poly.entity_id
_entity_poly.type
_entity_poly.pdbx_seq_one_letter_code
_entity_poly.pdbx_strand_id
1 'polypeptide(L)'
;MLSKPPIRIGNVSGATGDHPHAMKRMVEPGGVDVITGDRLSEMSIAWNAITKRDVDPDLGYENGFYLQLEECLDQIMEQDIKVATNAGALNTMSLFRKVQALCVERGYKDTVVAAILGDDVSDLVTDPSKRRSLHFPHLDHQDRLLDEWSLDPICANAYFGCRGIVKALEAGANIVILTFYINGLDVEAKVAMMRQQLDHILKGNKFSRFSVEQYGSQVDNPRSQQGGTVQLRVFAQARNKADIEAPSFKISIYALRMQSYPGYHMNLDFRTMDPRPFMEIFPVVMPLSMIDHRVVLSTGQQIKVDPPQKTVEYPVMRPSSDTEDPIDLQSLGPTKKAPFGSIVHARSGDKADNSNIGFFVRHDDEYPWLKTYLTVSRLKELFGDDWQKGNPDRRVERVEFPGINAVHFRVLDNLNGGIASSDRIDGLGKGIAEYLRSRSAEIPIRFLQRGWI
;
A
#
# COMPACT_ATOMS: atom_id res chain seq x y z
N MET A 1 21.45 -9.69 -35.41
CA MET A 1 20.80 -8.45 -34.94
C MET A 1 19.40 -8.80 -34.43
N LEU A 2 18.83 -8.00 -33.53
CA LEU A 2 17.38 -8.07 -33.25
C LEU A 2 16.62 -7.55 -34.48
N SER A 3 15.45 -8.13 -34.79
CA SER A 3 14.65 -7.78 -35.96
C SER A 3 13.80 -6.51 -35.80
N LYS A 4 13.81 -5.92 -34.60
CA LYS A 4 13.21 -4.62 -34.26
C LYS A 4 14.17 -3.89 -33.30
N PRO A 5 14.21 -2.55 -33.31
CA PRO A 5 14.89 -1.81 -32.25
C PRO A 5 14.24 -2.10 -30.87
N PRO A 6 15.02 -2.05 -29.77
CA PRO A 6 14.47 -2.18 -28.43
C PRO A 6 13.64 -0.95 -28.09
N ILE A 7 12.44 -1.15 -27.55
CA ILE A 7 11.63 -0.08 -26.95
C ILE A 7 12.16 0.21 -25.53
N ARG A 8 12.44 1.47 -25.23
CA ARG A 8 12.94 1.91 -23.93
C ARG A 8 11.80 2.54 -23.14
N ILE A 9 11.43 1.87 -22.07
CA ILE A 9 10.36 2.30 -21.17
C ILE A 9 11.01 2.92 -19.93
N GLY A 10 10.95 4.24 -19.80
CA GLY A 10 11.31 4.94 -18.58
C GLY A 10 10.16 4.90 -17.58
N ASN A 11 10.45 4.73 -16.29
CA ASN A 11 9.47 4.96 -15.23
C ASN A 11 9.84 6.23 -14.46
N VAL A 12 8.88 7.13 -14.27
CA VAL A 12 9.07 8.45 -13.65
C VAL A 12 8.29 8.62 -12.34
N SER A 13 7.63 7.57 -11.84
CA SER A 13 6.87 7.59 -10.59
C SER A 13 6.50 6.17 -10.14
N GLY A 14 6.76 5.85 -8.87
CA GLY A 14 6.33 4.59 -8.21
C GLY A 14 5.37 4.77 -7.04
N ALA A 15 4.84 5.99 -6.85
CA ALA A 15 3.75 6.33 -5.92
C ALA A 15 3.23 7.76 -6.18
N THR A 16 2.03 8.07 -5.67
CA THR A 16 1.61 9.46 -5.44
C THR A 16 2.68 10.21 -4.61
N GLY A 17 3.09 11.40 -5.06
CA GLY A 17 4.09 12.22 -4.36
C GLY A 17 5.56 11.92 -4.67
N ASP A 18 5.86 11.14 -5.73
CA ASP A 18 7.22 10.94 -6.22
C ASP A 18 7.87 12.25 -6.77
N HIS A 19 9.18 12.22 -7.03
CA HIS A 19 10.02 13.39 -7.32
C HIS A 19 9.43 14.30 -8.43
N PRO A 20 9.18 15.60 -8.15
CA PRO A 20 8.39 16.47 -9.03
C PRO A 20 8.95 16.70 -10.44
N HIS A 21 10.25 16.47 -10.68
CA HIS A 21 10.90 16.67 -11.98
C HIS A 21 11.38 15.36 -12.62
N ALA A 22 10.91 14.21 -12.16
CA ALA A 22 11.34 12.90 -12.68
C ALA A 22 11.04 12.72 -14.18
N MET A 23 9.95 13.31 -14.67
CA MET A 23 9.58 13.26 -16.09
C MET A 23 10.58 14.04 -16.96
N LYS A 24 10.83 15.31 -16.63
CA LYS A 24 11.84 16.15 -17.27
C LYS A 24 13.24 15.51 -17.28
N ARG A 25 13.70 14.98 -16.14
CA ARG A 25 14.98 14.27 -16.03
C ARG A 25 15.09 13.00 -16.88
N MET A 26 13.96 12.43 -17.33
CA MET A 26 13.89 11.29 -18.26
C MET A 26 13.89 11.74 -19.72
N VAL A 27 13.36 12.94 -20.01
CA VAL A 27 13.21 13.51 -21.36
C VAL A 27 14.44 14.34 -21.79
N GLU A 28 15.09 15.03 -20.86
CA GLU A 28 16.26 15.91 -21.12
C GLU A 28 17.45 15.22 -21.82
N PRO A 29 17.87 13.99 -21.45
CA PRO A 29 18.93 13.27 -22.17
C PRO A 29 18.45 12.65 -23.50
N GLY A 30 17.12 12.59 -23.69
CA GLY A 30 16.45 11.88 -24.76
C GLY A 30 16.66 10.37 -24.76
N GLY A 31 16.18 9.72 -25.82
CA GLY A 31 16.37 8.28 -26.01
C GLY A 31 15.52 7.40 -25.08
N VAL A 32 14.36 7.89 -24.64
CA VAL A 32 13.27 7.07 -24.10
C VAL A 32 12.16 7.01 -25.16
N ASP A 33 11.52 5.85 -25.35
CA ASP A 33 10.45 5.68 -26.34
C ASP A 33 9.05 5.78 -25.67
N VAL A 34 8.96 5.37 -24.40
CA VAL A 34 7.72 5.42 -23.59
C VAL A 34 8.05 5.86 -22.16
N ILE A 35 7.29 6.84 -21.65
CA ILE A 35 7.30 7.21 -20.23
C ILE A 35 6.11 6.57 -19.52
N THR A 36 6.40 5.80 -18.48
CA THR A 36 5.42 5.22 -17.55
C THR A 36 5.49 5.93 -16.20
N GLY A 37 4.40 5.94 -15.44
CA GLY A 37 4.44 6.29 -14.02
C GLY A 37 3.23 5.79 -13.26
N ASP A 38 3.50 5.09 -12.16
CA ASP A 38 2.53 4.54 -11.23
C ASP A 38 2.31 5.54 -10.09
N ARG A 39 1.10 6.11 -10.02
CA ARG A 39 0.65 7.05 -8.97
C ARG A 39 -0.56 6.48 -8.23
N LEU A 40 -0.56 5.16 -8.05
CA LEU A 40 -1.72 4.39 -7.67
C LEU A 40 -1.30 3.22 -6.77
N SER A 41 -2.15 2.80 -5.85
CA SER A 41 -1.77 1.79 -4.85
C SER A 41 -3.01 1.16 -4.20
N GLU A 42 -2.96 0.94 -2.88
CA GLU A 42 -4.11 0.92 -2.01
C GLU A 42 -4.21 2.23 -1.15
N MET A 43 -3.30 3.19 -1.39
CA MET A 43 -3.17 4.58 -0.87
C MET A 43 -3.50 5.77 -1.87
N SER A 44 -4.66 5.78 -2.56
CA SER A 44 -5.18 6.77 -3.58
C SER A 44 -6.75 6.83 -3.79
N ILE A 45 -7.54 5.78 -4.16
CA ILE A 45 -9.04 5.78 -4.37
C ILE A 45 -9.70 6.53 -3.26
N ALA A 46 -9.54 6.16 -1.99
CA ALA A 46 -10.44 6.73 -0.99
C ALA A 46 -10.28 8.25 -0.96
N TRP A 47 -9.07 8.81 -1.03
CA TRP A 47 -8.91 10.27 -1.20
C TRP A 47 -9.53 10.77 -2.50
N ASN A 48 -9.30 10.11 -3.63
CA ASN A 48 -9.84 10.56 -4.92
C ASN A 48 -11.39 10.44 -5.01
N ALA A 49 -12.01 9.45 -4.37
CA ALA A 49 -13.45 9.23 -4.24
C ALA A 49 -14.06 10.21 -3.24
N ILE A 50 -13.41 10.38 -2.07
CA ILE A 50 -13.77 11.38 -1.07
C ILE A 50 -13.70 12.77 -1.68
N THR A 51 -12.66 13.10 -2.44
CA THR A 51 -12.51 14.41 -3.09
C THR A 51 -13.58 14.57 -4.18
N LYS A 52 -13.80 13.56 -5.03
CA LYS A 52 -14.86 13.54 -6.06
C LYS A 52 -16.28 13.62 -5.49
N ARG A 53 -16.51 13.12 -4.26
CA ARG A 53 -17.84 13.10 -3.59
C ARG A 53 -18.09 14.30 -2.68
N ASP A 54 -17.09 14.69 -1.89
CA ASP A 54 -17.22 15.60 -0.74
C ASP A 54 -16.54 16.97 -0.97
N VAL A 55 -15.77 17.16 -2.05
CA VAL A 55 -15.05 18.41 -2.34
C VAL A 55 -15.46 19.00 -3.69
N ASP A 56 -15.25 18.26 -4.79
CA ASP A 56 -15.54 18.70 -6.16
C ASP A 56 -15.63 17.49 -7.10
N PRO A 57 -16.76 17.28 -7.82
CA PRO A 57 -16.94 16.15 -8.74
C PRO A 57 -16.05 16.20 -9.99
N ASP A 58 -15.34 17.29 -10.28
CA ASP A 58 -14.30 17.36 -11.32
C ASP A 58 -12.88 17.05 -10.79
N LEU A 59 -12.69 16.88 -9.47
CA LEU A 59 -11.46 16.36 -8.87
C LEU A 59 -11.49 14.82 -8.74
N GLY A 60 -10.43 14.24 -8.16
CA GLY A 60 -10.24 12.78 -8.05
C GLY A 60 -9.22 12.20 -9.03
N TYR A 61 -8.29 13.01 -9.52
CA TYR A 61 -7.15 12.63 -10.36
C TYR A 61 -5.84 13.18 -9.76
N GLU A 62 -4.71 12.58 -10.12
CA GLU A 62 -3.39 12.90 -9.57
C GLU A 62 -2.74 14.13 -10.24
N ASN A 63 -3.00 15.32 -9.69
CA ASN A 63 -2.53 16.60 -10.25
C ASN A 63 -0.99 16.71 -10.37
N GLY A 64 -0.22 15.93 -9.61
CA GLY A 64 1.24 15.85 -9.75
C GLY A 64 1.71 15.33 -11.12
N PHE A 65 0.90 14.51 -11.80
CA PHE A 65 1.16 14.12 -13.19
C PHE A 65 0.95 15.28 -14.17
N TYR A 66 -0.11 16.08 -13.97
CA TYR A 66 -0.42 17.21 -14.84
C TYR A 66 0.72 18.24 -14.84
N LEU A 67 1.24 18.60 -13.65
CA LEU A 67 2.38 19.53 -13.52
C LEU A 67 3.66 19.01 -14.19
N GLN A 68 3.92 17.70 -14.12
CA GLN A 68 5.06 17.08 -14.80
C GLN A 68 4.93 17.12 -16.32
N LEU A 69 3.72 16.84 -16.83
CA LEU A 69 3.44 16.92 -18.27
C LEU A 69 3.55 18.36 -18.76
N GLU A 70 3.02 19.33 -18.02
CA GLU A 70 3.08 20.77 -18.33
C GLU A 70 4.52 21.33 -18.39
N GLU A 71 5.45 20.78 -17.60
CA GLU A 71 6.87 21.16 -17.61
C GLU A 71 7.60 20.69 -18.88
N CYS A 72 7.23 19.55 -19.47
CA CYS A 72 8.03 18.91 -20.54
C CYS A 72 7.24 18.42 -21.77
N LEU A 73 5.96 18.82 -21.93
CA LEU A 73 5.11 18.43 -23.07
C LEU A 73 5.79 18.66 -24.42
N ASP A 74 6.39 19.83 -24.62
CA ASP A 74 7.02 20.20 -25.90
C ASP A 74 8.14 19.22 -26.27
N GLN A 75 9.02 18.90 -25.31
CA GLN A 75 10.09 17.92 -25.50
C GLN A 75 9.57 16.48 -25.69
N ILE A 76 8.42 16.14 -25.10
CA ILE A 76 7.74 14.85 -25.29
C ILE A 76 7.21 14.73 -26.73
N MET A 77 6.67 15.83 -27.28
CA MET A 77 6.16 15.88 -28.66
C MET A 77 7.28 15.90 -29.69
N GLU A 78 8.32 16.71 -29.48
CA GLU A 78 9.53 16.77 -30.32
C GLU A 78 10.22 15.41 -30.47
N GLN A 79 10.14 14.56 -29.45
CA GLN A 79 10.76 13.23 -29.40
C GLN A 79 9.77 12.07 -29.66
N ASP A 80 8.50 12.35 -29.98
CA ASP A 80 7.41 11.39 -30.19
C ASP A 80 7.17 10.39 -29.02
N ILE A 81 7.52 10.79 -27.80
CA ILE A 81 7.48 9.93 -26.60
C ILE A 81 6.03 9.60 -26.21
N LYS A 82 5.72 8.32 -26.05
CA LYS A 82 4.38 7.90 -25.60
C LYS A 82 4.28 7.96 -24.08
N VAL A 83 3.19 8.51 -23.54
CA VAL A 83 3.00 8.68 -22.09
C VAL A 83 1.92 7.72 -21.57
N ALA A 84 2.26 6.99 -20.50
CA ALA A 84 1.49 5.91 -19.91
C ALA A 84 1.34 6.12 -18.40
N THR A 85 0.13 6.44 -17.92
CA THR A 85 -0.09 6.82 -16.51
C THR A 85 -1.45 6.37 -15.99
N ASN A 86 -1.50 5.88 -14.76
CA ASN A 86 -2.75 5.61 -14.04
C ASN A 86 -3.22 6.82 -13.19
N ALA A 87 -2.66 8.01 -13.46
CA ALA A 87 -2.99 9.27 -12.79
C ALA A 87 -4.46 9.72 -12.92
N GLY A 88 -5.27 9.08 -13.78
CA GLY A 88 -6.72 9.31 -13.83
C GLY A 88 -7.41 8.99 -12.50
N ALA A 89 -6.86 8.02 -11.75
CA ALA A 89 -7.32 7.55 -10.44
C ALA A 89 -8.81 7.20 -10.37
N LEU A 90 -9.70 8.17 -10.11
CA LEU A 90 -11.16 7.98 -10.14
C LEU A 90 -11.90 9.03 -10.96
N ASN A 91 -11.17 9.95 -11.57
CA ASN A 91 -11.73 10.93 -12.49
C ASN A 91 -10.88 11.05 -13.77
N THR A 92 -10.65 9.89 -14.38
CA THR A 92 -9.96 9.72 -15.67
C THR A 92 -10.51 10.66 -16.75
N MET A 93 -11.82 10.94 -16.73
CA MET A 93 -12.46 11.88 -17.67
C MET A 93 -12.07 13.35 -17.43
N SER A 94 -11.98 13.82 -16.18
CA SER A 94 -11.59 15.22 -15.92
C SER A 94 -10.09 15.45 -16.10
N LEU A 95 -9.23 14.45 -15.81
CA LEU A 95 -7.82 14.52 -16.22
C LEU A 95 -7.66 14.54 -17.75
N PHE A 96 -8.38 13.67 -18.47
CA PHE A 96 -8.37 13.62 -19.93
C PHE A 96 -8.72 14.97 -20.57
N ARG A 97 -9.75 15.66 -20.07
CA ARG A 97 -10.11 17.02 -20.51
C ARG A 97 -8.97 18.02 -20.32
N LYS A 98 -8.32 18.02 -19.15
CA LYS A 98 -7.18 18.93 -18.85
C LYS A 98 -5.97 18.63 -19.74
N VAL A 99 -5.64 17.36 -19.97
CA VAL A 99 -4.55 16.96 -20.87
C VAL A 99 -4.86 17.36 -22.31
N GLN A 100 -6.09 17.13 -22.79
CA GLN A 100 -6.52 17.54 -24.13
C GLN A 100 -6.45 19.07 -24.31
N ALA A 101 -6.87 19.84 -23.31
CA ALA A 101 -6.77 21.31 -23.31
C ALA A 101 -5.30 21.78 -23.38
N LEU A 102 -4.43 21.23 -22.53
CA LEU A 102 -2.99 21.54 -22.51
C LEU A 102 -2.31 21.21 -23.86
N CYS A 103 -2.66 20.09 -24.51
CA CYS A 103 -2.18 19.75 -25.84
C CYS A 103 -2.63 20.77 -26.90
N VAL A 104 -3.88 21.27 -26.84
CA VAL A 104 -4.37 22.31 -27.76
C VAL A 104 -3.70 23.66 -27.49
N GLU A 105 -3.51 24.05 -26.23
CA GLU A 105 -2.87 25.31 -25.82
C GLU A 105 -1.42 25.40 -26.34
N ARG A 106 -0.65 24.31 -26.22
CA ARG A 106 0.74 24.23 -26.71
C ARG A 106 0.83 23.93 -28.22
N GLY A 107 -0.29 23.86 -28.94
CA GLY A 107 -0.34 23.70 -30.41
C GLY A 107 -0.45 22.27 -30.93
N TYR A 108 -0.27 21.25 -30.09
CA TYR A 108 -0.36 19.82 -30.42
C TYR A 108 -1.82 19.30 -30.46
N LYS A 109 -2.72 20.05 -31.11
CA LYS A 109 -4.16 19.77 -31.20
C LYS A 109 -4.51 18.36 -31.72
N ASP A 110 -3.65 17.78 -32.55
CA ASP A 110 -3.85 16.49 -33.22
C ASP A 110 -3.36 15.30 -32.36
N THR A 111 -2.96 15.55 -31.11
CA THR A 111 -2.56 14.52 -30.14
C THR A 111 -3.69 13.55 -29.83
N VAL A 112 -3.41 12.25 -29.94
CA VAL A 112 -4.31 11.20 -29.46
C VAL A 112 -4.18 11.09 -27.94
N VAL A 113 -5.18 11.61 -27.23
CA VAL A 113 -5.39 11.36 -25.79
C VAL A 113 -6.43 10.24 -25.67
N ALA A 114 -6.25 9.34 -24.70
CA ALA A 114 -7.19 8.25 -24.43
C ALA A 114 -7.70 8.32 -22.97
N ALA A 115 -9.03 8.28 -22.80
CA ALA A 115 -9.69 8.04 -21.51
C ALA A 115 -10.32 6.66 -21.53
N ILE A 116 -10.28 6.00 -20.38
CA ILE A 116 -10.34 4.55 -20.36
C ILE A 116 -10.97 4.05 -19.07
N LEU A 117 -11.90 3.11 -19.23
CA LEU A 117 -13.08 2.94 -18.38
C LEU A 117 -13.59 1.49 -18.39
N GLY A 118 -14.24 1.14 -17.28
CA GLY A 118 -14.91 -0.15 -17.05
C GLY A 118 -14.50 -0.78 -15.72
N ASP A 119 -13.46 -0.25 -15.09
CA ASP A 119 -13.03 -0.57 -13.74
C ASP A 119 -14.14 -0.24 -12.72
N ASP A 120 -14.73 0.95 -12.80
CA ASP A 120 -15.77 1.45 -11.89
C ASP A 120 -17.06 0.65 -12.08
N VAL A 121 -17.29 -0.29 -11.16
CA VAL A 121 -18.45 -1.18 -11.08
C VAL A 121 -19.31 -0.85 -9.86
N SER A 122 -19.24 0.40 -9.36
CA SER A 122 -19.95 0.85 -8.17
C SER A 122 -21.47 0.60 -8.24
N ASP A 123 -22.08 0.71 -9.42
CA ASP A 123 -23.50 0.43 -9.70
C ASP A 123 -23.93 -1.04 -9.44
N LEU A 124 -22.98 -1.98 -9.40
CA LEU A 124 -23.23 -3.40 -9.13
C LEU A 124 -23.21 -3.77 -7.64
N VAL A 125 -22.57 -2.94 -6.81
CA VAL A 125 -22.39 -3.17 -5.37
C VAL A 125 -23.24 -2.24 -4.49
N THR A 126 -23.48 -1.01 -4.93
CA THR A 126 -24.36 -0.03 -4.26
C THR A 126 -25.84 -0.42 -4.35
N ASP A 127 -26.24 -1.10 -5.42
CA ASP A 127 -27.60 -1.63 -5.63
C ASP A 127 -27.76 -3.01 -4.94
N PRO A 128 -28.57 -3.13 -3.86
CA PRO A 128 -28.70 -4.39 -3.13
C PRO A 128 -29.41 -5.49 -3.94
N SER A 129 -30.15 -5.15 -5.00
CA SER A 129 -30.82 -6.13 -5.85
C SER A 129 -29.83 -6.79 -6.81
N LYS A 130 -28.96 -5.99 -7.45
CA LYS A 130 -27.87 -6.49 -8.29
C LYS A 130 -26.85 -7.26 -7.45
N ARG A 131 -26.38 -6.69 -6.34
CA ARG A 131 -25.33 -7.30 -5.49
C ARG A 131 -25.67 -8.72 -5.07
N ARG A 132 -26.90 -8.94 -4.57
CA ARG A 132 -27.40 -10.25 -4.16
C ARG A 132 -27.48 -11.25 -5.31
N SER A 133 -27.83 -10.80 -6.52
CA SER A 133 -27.92 -11.67 -7.70
C SER A 133 -26.55 -12.10 -8.26
N LEU A 134 -25.49 -11.34 -7.94
CA LEU A 134 -24.15 -11.53 -8.49
C LEU A 134 -23.21 -12.36 -7.59
N HIS A 135 -23.52 -12.49 -6.29
CA HIS A 135 -22.76 -13.28 -5.31
C HIS A 135 -21.25 -13.04 -5.36
N PHE A 136 -20.76 -11.92 -4.83
CA PHE A 136 -19.33 -11.59 -4.80
C PHE A 136 -18.60 -12.23 -3.60
N PRO A 137 -17.74 -13.27 -3.79
CA PRO A 137 -16.90 -13.82 -2.73
C PRO A 137 -15.60 -13.01 -2.56
N HIS A 138 -15.06 -13.02 -1.34
CA HIS A 138 -13.76 -12.43 -1.02
C HIS A 138 -12.61 -13.22 -1.67
N LEU A 139 -11.67 -12.50 -2.30
CA LEU A 139 -10.56 -13.04 -3.10
C LEU A 139 -9.72 -14.11 -2.38
N ASP A 140 -9.49 -13.92 -1.07
CA ASP A 140 -8.65 -14.81 -0.25
C ASP A 140 -9.39 -15.78 0.67
N HIS A 141 -10.71 -15.56 0.84
CA HIS A 141 -11.57 -16.19 1.84
C HIS A 141 -12.91 -16.54 1.19
N GLN A 142 -12.96 -17.65 0.45
CA GLN A 142 -14.09 -17.97 -0.44
C GLN A 142 -15.45 -18.04 0.30
N ASP A 143 -15.43 -18.36 1.60
CA ASP A 143 -16.62 -18.46 2.46
C ASP A 143 -17.18 -17.10 2.93
N ARG A 144 -16.53 -15.96 2.61
CA ARG A 144 -16.99 -14.61 2.99
C ARG A 144 -17.58 -13.89 1.77
N LEU A 145 -18.82 -13.42 1.86
CA LEU A 145 -19.52 -12.69 0.80
C LEU A 145 -19.57 -11.17 1.08
N LEU A 146 -19.62 -10.37 0.02
CA LEU A 146 -19.74 -8.90 0.13
C LEU A 146 -21.05 -8.45 0.82
N ASP A 147 -22.14 -9.23 0.72
CA ASP A 147 -23.41 -8.95 1.42
C ASP A 147 -23.34 -9.23 2.94
N GLU A 148 -22.27 -9.87 3.43
CA GLU A 148 -22.02 -10.12 4.86
C GLU A 148 -21.07 -9.08 5.48
N TRP A 149 -20.53 -8.17 4.65
CA TRP A 149 -19.57 -7.16 5.08
C TRP A 149 -20.26 -6.07 5.92
N SER A 150 -19.61 -5.65 7.01
CA SER A 150 -20.16 -4.65 7.96
C SER A 150 -20.07 -3.19 7.47
N LEU A 151 -20.07 -2.99 6.15
CA LEU A 151 -19.94 -1.72 5.46
C LEU A 151 -20.83 -1.68 4.22
N ASP A 152 -21.39 -0.51 3.95
CA ASP A 152 -21.97 -0.20 2.65
C ASP A 152 -20.85 -0.02 1.62
N PRO A 153 -20.81 -0.81 0.54
CA PRO A 153 -19.84 -0.61 -0.55
C PRO A 153 -20.20 0.64 -1.34
N ILE A 154 -19.47 1.74 -1.08
CA ILE A 154 -19.71 3.07 -1.67
C ILE A 154 -18.99 3.31 -3.01
N CYS A 155 -18.00 2.49 -3.36
CA CYS A 155 -17.47 2.35 -4.71
C CYS A 155 -16.82 0.97 -4.88
N ALA A 156 -16.59 0.54 -6.12
CA ALA A 156 -15.79 -0.65 -6.42
C ALA A 156 -15.09 -0.52 -7.77
N ASN A 157 -13.80 -0.87 -7.83
CA ASN A 157 -12.98 -0.79 -9.03
C ASN A 157 -12.33 -2.15 -9.33
N ALA A 158 -12.54 -2.70 -10.52
CA ALA A 158 -12.17 -4.05 -10.89
C ALA A 158 -10.70 -4.19 -11.38
N TYR A 159 -9.96 -5.16 -10.85
CA TYR A 159 -8.61 -5.51 -11.32
C TYR A 159 -8.64 -6.40 -12.58
N PHE A 160 -9.01 -5.82 -13.73
CA PHE A 160 -9.03 -6.48 -15.05
C PHE A 160 -7.68 -6.54 -15.81
N GLY A 161 -6.57 -6.22 -15.13
CA GLY A 161 -5.20 -6.43 -15.62
C GLY A 161 -4.81 -5.56 -16.82
N CYS A 162 -3.71 -5.90 -17.51
CA CYS A 162 -3.21 -5.09 -18.63
C CYS A 162 -4.01 -5.23 -19.94
N ARG A 163 -5.10 -6.03 -19.99
CA ARG A 163 -6.13 -5.82 -21.04
C ARG A 163 -6.67 -4.40 -20.96
N GLY A 164 -6.77 -3.94 -19.71
CA GLY A 164 -6.76 -2.54 -19.32
C GLY A 164 -5.48 -1.90 -19.80
N ILE A 165 -4.42 -1.83 -18.99
CA ILE A 165 -3.19 -1.01 -19.16
C ILE A 165 -2.42 -1.08 -20.53
N VAL A 166 -2.82 -1.91 -21.49
CA VAL A 166 -2.51 -1.82 -22.94
C VAL A 166 -3.48 -0.91 -23.72
N LYS A 167 -4.79 -1.09 -23.51
CA LYS A 167 -5.84 -0.15 -23.93
C LYS A 167 -5.83 1.14 -23.08
N ALA A 168 -5.48 0.99 -21.80
CA ALA A 168 -6.26 1.59 -20.74
C ALA A 168 -5.51 1.79 -19.41
N LEU A 169 -4.91 2.97 -19.30
CA LEU A 169 -4.04 3.37 -18.21
C LEU A 169 -4.93 3.85 -17.01
N GLU A 170 -5.46 2.92 -16.17
CA GLU A 170 -6.75 3.00 -15.39
C GLU A 170 -6.79 3.46 -13.86
N ALA A 171 -7.06 2.64 -12.77
CA ALA A 171 -7.59 3.09 -11.40
C ALA A 171 -7.37 2.23 -10.06
N GLY A 172 -7.53 2.76 -8.79
CA GLY A 172 -7.39 2.08 -7.41
C GLY A 172 -7.20 2.95 -6.08
N ALA A 173 -7.33 2.45 -4.76
CA ALA A 173 -6.74 2.96 -3.41
C ALA A 173 -7.58 3.47 -2.01
N ASN A 174 -7.46 4.23 -0.80
CA ASN A 174 -6.65 5.12 0.22
C ASN A 174 -7.10 5.30 1.81
N ILE A 175 -6.42 6.07 2.75
CA ILE A 175 -6.49 6.26 4.33
C ILE A 175 -6.39 7.69 5.04
N VAL A 176 -6.56 7.88 6.41
CA VAL A 176 -6.17 9.09 7.27
C VAL A 176 -5.72 8.81 8.79
N ILE A 177 -4.99 9.70 9.56
CA ILE A 177 -4.20 9.44 10.86
C ILE A 177 -4.01 10.64 11.92
N LEU A 178 -3.67 10.41 13.24
CA LEU A 178 -3.31 11.38 14.37
C LEU A 178 -2.19 10.92 15.41
N THR A 179 -1.48 11.82 16.16
CA THR A 179 -0.35 11.50 17.13
C THR A 179 -0.04 12.43 18.38
N PHE A 180 0.50 11.87 19.50
CA PHE A 180 1.07 12.52 20.74
C PHE A 180 2.60 12.26 20.99
N TYR A 181 3.18 12.83 22.09
CA TYR A 181 4.60 12.66 22.52
C TYR A 181 4.84 12.48 24.04
N ILE A 182 5.92 11.77 24.40
CA ILE A 182 6.39 11.44 25.76
C ILE A 182 7.90 11.77 25.89
N ASN A 183 8.35 12.24 27.06
CA ASN A 183 9.77 12.45 27.36
C ASN A 183 10.15 11.97 28.78
N GLY A 184 11.44 11.69 28.97
CA GLY A 184 12.05 11.41 30.27
C GLY A 184 11.92 9.95 30.73
N LEU A 185 12.04 9.73 32.04
CA LEU A 185 11.95 8.42 32.68
C LEU A 185 10.55 7.78 32.56
N ASP A 186 10.45 6.49 32.86
CA ASP A 186 9.21 5.75 33.07
C ASP A 186 8.25 5.76 31.87
N VAL A 187 8.81 5.76 30.64
CA VAL A 187 8.05 5.84 29.39
C VAL A 187 6.91 4.82 29.32
N GLU A 188 7.17 3.57 29.70
CA GLU A 188 6.18 2.49 29.67
C GLU A 188 5.02 2.75 30.65
N ALA A 189 5.32 3.23 31.86
CA ALA A 189 4.31 3.62 32.84
C ALA A 189 3.49 4.84 32.37
N LYS A 190 4.11 5.80 31.68
CA LYS A 190 3.43 6.95 31.06
C LYS A 190 2.51 6.52 29.91
N VAL A 191 2.92 5.53 29.11
CA VAL A 191 2.06 4.91 28.08
C VAL A 191 0.89 4.15 28.71
N ALA A 192 1.13 3.37 29.76
CA ALA A 192 0.07 2.66 30.49
C ALA A 192 -0.95 3.63 31.11
N MET A 193 -0.47 4.70 31.76
CA MET A 193 -1.30 5.79 32.29
C MET A 193 -2.14 6.44 31.17
N MET A 194 -1.53 6.76 30.02
CA MET A 194 -2.26 7.38 28.91
C MET A 194 -3.30 6.44 28.31
N ARG A 195 -3.01 5.15 28.14
CA ARG A 195 -4.01 4.14 27.73
C ARG A 195 -5.20 4.14 28.68
N GLN A 196 -4.96 3.98 29.99
CA GLN A 196 -6.01 3.99 31.01
C GLN A 196 -6.84 5.29 31.00
N GLN A 197 -6.21 6.43 30.75
CA GLN A 197 -6.91 7.72 30.64
C GLN A 197 -7.76 7.84 29.37
N LEU A 198 -7.26 7.35 28.23
CA LEU A 198 -8.00 7.28 26.97
C LEU A 198 -9.19 6.32 27.08
N ASP A 199 -8.97 5.10 27.58
CA ASP A 199 -9.99 4.07 27.77
C ASP A 199 -11.11 4.55 28.73
N HIS A 200 -10.77 5.40 29.70
CA HIS A 200 -11.73 6.03 30.60
C HIS A 200 -12.50 7.19 29.95
N ILE A 201 -11.81 8.16 29.33
CA ILE A 201 -12.46 9.37 28.80
C ILE A 201 -13.20 9.14 27.47
N LEU A 202 -12.84 8.10 26.73
CA LEU A 202 -13.50 7.65 25.50
C LEU A 202 -14.47 6.49 25.79
N LYS A 203 -14.76 6.17 27.06
CA LYS A 203 -15.66 5.07 27.44
C LYS A 203 -17.07 5.28 26.88
N GLY A 204 -17.54 4.33 26.07
CA GLY A 204 -18.85 4.42 25.40
C GLY A 204 -18.82 5.15 24.05
N ASN A 205 -17.63 5.39 23.47
CA ASN A 205 -17.50 5.74 22.06
C ASN A 205 -18.17 4.68 21.14
N LYS A 206 -18.43 5.07 19.88
CA LYS A 206 -18.84 4.13 18.81
C LYS A 206 -17.76 4.00 17.72
N PHE A 207 -16.49 3.99 18.13
CA PHE A 207 -15.40 3.78 17.18
C PHE A 207 -15.48 2.36 16.62
N SER A 208 -15.48 2.22 15.29
CA SER A 208 -15.28 0.94 14.61
C SER A 208 -13.84 0.44 14.76
N ARG A 209 -12.90 1.35 15.11
CA ARG A 209 -11.53 1.01 15.46
C ARG A 209 -10.94 2.06 16.40
N PHE A 210 -10.21 1.60 17.40
CA PHE A 210 -9.40 2.45 18.27
C PHE A 210 -8.03 1.80 18.45
N SER A 211 -6.96 2.57 18.26
CA SER A 211 -5.60 2.06 18.33
C SER A 211 -4.66 3.08 18.96
N VAL A 212 -3.75 2.60 19.79
CA VAL A 212 -2.79 3.39 20.55
C VAL A 212 -1.44 2.70 20.42
N GLU A 213 -0.49 3.33 19.74
CA GLU A 213 0.79 2.74 19.32
C GLU A 213 1.97 3.58 19.82
N GLN A 214 2.96 2.95 20.45
CA GLN A 214 4.19 3.59 20.88
C GLN A 214 5.28 3.43 19.80
N TYR A 215 5.93 4.53 19.43
CA TYR A 215 7.06 4.56 18.49
C TYR A 215 8.29 5.16 19.16
N GLY A 216 9.32 4.33 19.33
CA GLY A 216 10.51 4.60 20.14
C GLY A 216 10.41 4.01 21.56
N SER A 217 11.57 3.85 22.20
CA SER A 217 11.72 3.40 23.58
C SER A 217 12.31 4.50 24.46
N GLN A 218 12.35 4.30 25.77
CA GLN A 218 13.22 5.12 26.62
C GLN A 218 14.67 5.04 26.10
N VAL A 219 15.37 6.18 26.16
CA VAL A 219 16.80 6.30 25.83
C VAL A 219 17.50 6.79 27.08
N ASP A 220 18.53 6.06 27.51
CA ASP A 220 19.30 6.42 28.71
C ASP A 220 20.20 7.64 28.44
N ASN A 221 20.15 8.62 29.34
CA ASN A 221 20.89 9.88 29.28
C ASN A 221 20.89 10.55 27.88
N PRO A 222 19.70 10.91 27.34
CA PRO A 222 19.58 11.36 25.96
C PRO A 222 20.25 12.71 25.76
N ARG A 223 21.09 12.83 24.72
CA ARG A 223 21.93 14.02 24.45
C ARG A 223 21.14 15.29 24.08
N SER A 224 19.83 15.18 23.87
CA SER A 224 18.90 16.29 23.67
C SER A 224 17.48 15.83 24.03
N GLN A 225 16.55 16.77 24.23
CA GLN A 225 15.13 16.43 24.44
C GLN A 225 14.60 15.55 23.29
N GLN A 226 14.87 15.96 22.04
CA GLN A 226 14.49 15.24 20.81
C GLN A 226 15.01 13.78 20.82
N GLY A 227 16.25 13.57 21.23
CA GLY A 227 16.86 12.23 21.32
C GLY A 227 16.29 11.34 22.42
N GLY A 228 15.44 11.88 23.30
CA GLY A 228 14.69 11.16 24.33
C GLY A 228 13.18 11.37 24.23
N THR A 229 12.66 11.84 23.09
CA THR A 229 11.22 11.97 22.83
C THR A 229 10.70 10.70 22.17
N VAL A 230 9.79 10.01 22.86
CA VAL A 230 9.04 8.86 22.35
C VAL A 230 7.71 9.37 21.81
N GLN A 231 7.24 8.78 20.72
CA GLN A 231 5.97 9.14 20.08
C GLN A 231 4.88 8.15 20.53
N LEU A 232 3.67 8.65 20.79
CA LEU A 232 2.49 7.83 21.10
C LEU A 232 1.36 8.20 20.13
N ARG A 233 1.22 7.40 19.07
CA ARG A 233 0.21 7.59 18.03
C ARG A 233 -1.14 7.10 18.51
N VAL A 234 -2.21 7.86 18.23
CA VAL A 234 -3.58 7.49 18.61
C VAL A 234 -4.51 7.70 17.44
N PHE A 235 -5.14 6.61 17.03
CA PHE A 235 -5.91 6.47 15.82
C PHE A 235 -7.33 6.01 16.19
N ALA A 236 -8.32 6.62 15.54
CA ALA A 236 -9.72 6.21 15.67
C ALA A 236 -10.39 6.22 14.30
N GLN A 237 -11.35 5.31 14.12
CA GLN A 237 -12.31 5.29 13.03
C GLN A 237 -13.69 5.11 13.63
N ALA A 238 -14.73 5.71 13.04
CA ALA A 238 -16.11 5.37 13.31
C ALA A 238 -16.88 5.26 11.99
N ARG A 239 -17.96 4.48 11.97
CA ARG A 239 -18.83 4.37 10.77
C ARG A 239 -19.60 5.69 10.52
N ASN A 240 -19.97 6.44 11.57
CA ASN A 240 -20.61 7.76 11.46
C ASN A 240 -19.64 8.89 11.84
N LYS A 241 -19.68 10.02 11.12
CA LYS A 241 -18.89 11.23 11.46
C LYS A 241 -19.18 11.77 12.87
N ALA A 242 -20.45 11.74 13.29
CA ALA A 242 -20.89 12.19 14.63
C ALA A 242 -20.24 11.40 15.79
N ASP A 243 -19.85 10.15 15.54
CA ASP A 243 -19.24 9.29 16.55
C ASP A 243 -17.73 9.54 16.75
N ILE A 244 -17.12 10.41 15.93
CA ILE A 244 -15.68 10.72 15.96
C ILE A 244 -15.36 12.22 15.80
N GLU A 245 -16.36 13.08 15.65
CA GLU A 245 -16.18 14.53 15.56
C GLU A 245 -15.74 15.18 16.89
N ALA A 246 -15.61 16.52 16.89
CA ALA A 246 -14.82 17.21 17.91
C ALA A 246 -15.28 16.95 19.36
N PRO A 247 -16.59 16.95 19.71
CA PRO A 247 -17.05 16.52 21.04
C PRO A 247 -16.75 15.07 21.38
N SER A 248 -16.83 14.16 20.41
CA SER A 248 -16.71 12.70 20.62
C SER A 248 -15.25 12.23 20.75
N PHE A 249 -14.29 12.94 20.14
CA PHE A 249 -12.88 12.56 20.10
C PHE A 249 -11.92 13.71 20.47
N LYS A 250 -11.94 14.81 19.71
CA LYS A 250 -10.92 15.88 19.80
C LYS A 250 -10.90 16.58 21.17
N ILE A 251 -12.06 16.93 21.70
CA ILE A 251 -12.23 17.64 22.97
C ILE A 251 -11.90 16.72 24.14
N SER A 252 -12.39 15.47 24.11
CA SER A 252 -12.08 14.42 25.10
C SER A 252 -10.58 14.18 25.22
N ILE A 253 -9.87 14.03 24.09
CA ILE A 253 -8.41 13.91 24.09
C ILE A 253 -7.74 15.18 24.65
N TYR A 254 -8.16 16.36 24.21
CA TYR A 254 -7.51 17.61 24.62
C TYR A 254 -7.66 17.90 26.12
N ALA A 255 -8.76 17.43 26.74
CA ALA A 255 -8.99 17.52 28.18
C ALA A 255 -7.92 16.78 29.03
N LEU A 256 -7.32 15.70 28.50
CA LEU A 256 -6.29 14.94 29.22
C LEU A 256 -5.01 15.76 29.50
N ARG A 257 -4.74 16.83 28.74
CA ARG A 257 -3.46 17.57 28.74
C ARG A 257 -2.96 17.98 30.13
N MET A 258 -3.86 18.46 30.99
CA MET A 258 -3.49 19.01 32.31
C MET A 258 -3.55 17.99 33.45
N GLN A 259 -3.98 16.76 33.17
CA GLN A 259 -4.18 15.69 34.16
C GLN A 259 -3.38 14.41 33.84
N SER A 260 -2.48 14.47 32.85
CA SER A 260 -1.66 13.33 32.43
C SER A 260 -0.22 13.43 32.94
N TYR A 261 0.70 12.65 32.35
CA TYR A 261 2.09 12.53 32.81
C TYR A 261 2.88 13.86 32.73
N PRO A 262 3.86 14.08 33.64
CA PRO A 262 4.78 15.20 33.53
C PRO A 262 5.51 15.23 32.19
N GLY A 263 5.48 16.38 31.52
CA GLY A 263 6.04 16.54 30.16
C GLY A 263 5.10 16.13 29.03
N TYR A 264 3.80 15.88 29.30
CA TYR A 264 2.80 15.72 28.23
C TYR A 264 2.82 16.90 27.26
N HIS A 265 2.96 16.57 25.97
CA HIS A 265 2.76 17.47 24.85
C HIS A 265 2.31 16.66 23.62
N MET A 266 1.73 17.35 22.64
CA MET A 266 1.09 16.72 21.48
C MET A 266 1.43 17.48 20.20
N ASN A 267 1.21 16.85 19.05
CA ASN A 267 1.27 17.57 17.78
C ASN A 267 0.16 18.63 17.75
N LEU A 268 0.52 19.87 17.38
CA LEU A 268 -0.42 21.00 17.30
C LEU A 268 -1.13 21.11 15.94
N ASP A 269 -0.83 20.22 14.98
CA ASP A 269 -1.60 20.10 13.75
C ASP A 269 -2.94 19.39 14.01
N PHE A 270 -3.88 20.13 14.60
CA PHE A 270 -5.23 19.64 14.92
C PHE A 270 -6.05 19.22 13.69
N ARG A 271 -5.60 19.50 12.45
CA ARG A 271 -6.21 19.00 11.20
C ARG A 271 -6.04 17.48 11.00
N THR A 272 -5.23 16.85 11.85
CA THR A 272 -5.11 15.39 12.00
C THR A 272 -6.19 14.81 12.93
N MET A 273 -6.81 15.64 13.78
CA MET A 273 -7.91 15.26 14.68
C MET A 273 -9.31 15.46 14.07
N ASP A 274 -9.40 16.12 12.91
CA ASP A 274 -10.66 16.37 12.23
C ASP A 274 -11.08 15.15 11.39
N PRO A 275 -12.30 14.61 11.55
CA PRO A 275 -12.72 13.42 10.82
C PRO A 275 -12.70 13.63 9.31
N ARG A 276 -12.03 12.70 8.64
CA ARG A 276 -12.12 12.50 7.19
C ARG A 276 -12.65 11.08 6.95
N PRO A 277 -13.36 10.82 5.85
CA PRO A 277 -13.74 9.46 5.50
C PRO A 277 -12.50 8.62 5.17
N PHE A 278 -12.69 7.31 5.11
CA PHE A 278 -11.74 6.32 4.63
C PHE A 278 -12.53 5.22 3.90
N MET A 279 -11.85 4.27 3.27
CA MET A 279 -12.50 3.09 2.71
C MET A 279 -11.72 1.84 3.10
N GLU A 280 -12.44 0.83 3.58
CA GLU A 280 -11.90 -0.50 3.80
C GLU A 280 -11.95 -1.23 2.44
N ILE A 281 -10.91 -1.98 2.05
CA ILE A 281 -10.86 -2.66 0.74
C ILE A 281 -11.33 -4.11 0.88
N PHE A 282 -12.44 -4.45 0.23
CA PHE A 282 -12.94 -5.83 0.13
C PHE A 282 -12.64 -6.37 -1.29
N PRO A 283 -11.48 -7.02 -1.51
CA PRO A 283 -11.15 -7.57 -2.83
C PRO A 283 -12.08 -8.74 -3.16
N VAL A 284 -12.79 -8.65 -4.30
CA VAL A 284 -13.73 -9.67 -4.78
C VAL A 284 -13.23 -10.35 -6.05
N VAL A 285 -13.71 -11.58 -6.30
CA VAL A 285 -13.68 -12.19 -7.64
C VAL A 285 -15.01 -11.90 -8.34
N MET A 286 -14.96 -11.56 -9.63
CA MET A 286 -16.16 -11.42 -10.47
C MET A 286 -15.90 -11.95 -11.89
N PRO A 287 -16.93 -12.41 -12.62
CA PRO A 287 -16.78 -12.80 -14.02
C PRO A 287 -16.36 -11.62 -14.90
N LEU A 288 -15.21 -11.74 -15.60
CA LEU A 288 -14.71 -10.70 -16.51
C LEU A 288 -15.68 -10.38 -17.67
N SER A 289 -16.62 -11.28 -17.98
CA SER A 289 -17.71 -11.05 -18.94
C SER A 289 -18.76 -10.04 -18.49
N MET A 290 -18.75 -9.61 -17.22
CA MET A 290 -19.67 -8.60 -16.66
C MET A 290 -19.11 -7.17 -16.71
N ILE A 291 -17.88 -6.98 -17.21
CA ILE A 291 -17.21 -5.69 -17.26
C ILE A 291 -17.33 -5.06 -18.66
N ASP A 292 -17.90 -3.85 -18.76
CA ASP A 292 -17.95 -3.06 -20.01
C ASP A 292 -16.60 -2.36 -20.28
N HIS A 293 -15.59 -3.17 -20.59
CA HIS A 293 -14.23 -2.67 -20.81
C HIS A 293 -14.13 -1.94 -22.15
N ARG A 294 -13.72 -0.67 -22.15
CA ARG A 294 -13.68 0.16 -23.36
C ARG A 294 -12.66 1.29 -23.34
N VAL A 295 -12.11 1.59 -24.52
CA VAL A 295 -11.37 2.83 -24.83
C VAL A 295 -12.31 3.93 -25.30
N VAL A 296 -12.01 5.17 -24.91
CA VAL A 296 -12.53 6.41 -25.49
C VAL A 296 -11.34 7.25 -25.97
N LEU A 297 -11.33 7.61 -27.26
CA LEU A 297 -10.28 8.47 -27.85
C LEU A 297 -10.70 9.95 -27.88
N SER A 298 -9.73 10.86 -27.99
CA SER A 298 -9.96 12.31 -28.22
C SER A 298 -10.78 12.63 -29.48
N THR A 299 -10.90 11.68 -30.42
CA THR A 299 -11.77 11.74 -31.61
C THR A 299 -13.25 11.42 -31.32
N GLY A 300 -13.59 11.02 -30.09
CA GLY A 300 -14.92 10.50 -29.73
C GLY A 300 -15.15 9.02 -30.09
N GLN A 301 -14.19 8.37 -30.77
CA GLN A 301 -14.28 6.94 -31.06
C GLN A 301 -14.23 6.11 -29.78
N GLN A 302 -15.14 5.13 -29.65
CA GLN A 302 -15.11 4.12 -28.59
C GLN A 302 -14.64 2.76 -29.14
N ILE A 303 -13.87 2.01 -28.36
CA ILE A 303 -13.33 0.69 -28.77
C ILE A 303 -13.39 -0.31 -27.60
N LYS A 304 -14.37 -1.22 -27.63
CA LYS A 304 -14.55 -2.33 -26.68
C LYS A 304 -13.30 -3.21 -26.52
N VAL A 305 -13.15 -3.86 -25.37
CA VAL A 305 -12.12 -4.87 -25.08
C VAL A 305 -12.82 -6.18 -24.73
N ASP A 306 -12.61 -7.23 -25.52
CA ASP A 306 -13.20 -8.54 -25.24
C ASP A 306 -12.36 -9.34 -24.21
N PRO A 307 -12.96 -10.27 -23.45
CA PRO A 307 -12.24 -11.19 -22.55
C PRO A 307 -11.19 -12.07 -23.25
N PRO A 308 -10.24 -12.68 -22.51
CA PRO A 308 -9.28 -13.63 -23.07
C PRO A 308 -9.97 -14.95 -23.45
N GLN A 309 -9.72 -15.45 -24.67
CA GLN A 309 -10.21 -16.76 -25.13
C GLN A 309 -9.34 -17.94 -24.67
N LYS A 310 -8.25 -17.69 -23.94
CA LYS A 310 -7.43 -18.70 -23.28
C LYS A 310 -7.30 -18.33 -21.81
N THR A 311 -7.83 -19.18 -20.95
CA THR A 311 -7.84 -19.03 -19.49
C THR A 311 -7.40 -20.33 -18.83
N VAL A 312 -6.95 -20.23 -17.58
CA VAL A 312 -6.67 -21.34 -16.67
C VAL A 312 -7.21 -20.90 -15.32
N GLU A 313 -7.97 -21.77 -14.66
CA GLU A 313 -8.31 -21.57 -13.25
C GLU A 313 -7.13 -21.99 -12.37
N TYR A 314 -6.84 -21.19 -11.36
CA TYR A 314 -5.86 -21.49 -10.33
C TYR A 314 -6.59 -21.61 -8.98
N PRO A 315 -6.16 -22.52 -8.08
CA PRO A 315 -6.78 -22.61 -6.77
C PRO A 315 -6.54 -21.34 -5.96
N VAL A 316 -7.57 -20.87 -5.26
CA VAL A 316 -7.50 -19.68 -4.38
C VAL A 316 -6.52 -19.92 -3.23
N MET A 317 -6.53 -21.12 -2.66
CA MET A 317 -5.47 -21.56 -1.74
C MET A 317 -4.29 -22.07 -2.57
N ARG A 318 -3.17 -21.33 -2.52
CA ARG A 318 -1.92 -21.73 -3.18
C ARG A 318 -1.24 -22.86 -2.41
N PRO A 319 -0.56 -23.80 -3.10
CA PRO A 319 0.39 -24.70 -2.44
C PRO A 319 1.41 -23.87 -1.64
N SER A 320 1.63 -24.27 -0.39
CA SER A 320 2.50 -23.58 0.55
C SER A 320 3.12 -24.60 1.49
N SER A 321 4.44 -24.63 1.54
CA SER A 321 5.20 -25.53 2.41
C SER A 321 6.51 -24.87 2.83
N ASP A 322 7.11 -25.40 3.90
CA ASP A 322 8.54 -25.26 4.12
C ASP A 322 9.32 -26.08 3.06
N THR A 323 10.65 -25.96 3.05
CA THR A 323 11.45 -26.47 1.93
C THR A 323 11.43 -28.00 1.84
N GLU A 324 11.35 -28.53 0.61
CA GLU A 324 11.39 -29.98 0.35
C GLU A 324 12.82 -30.54 0.43
N ASP A 325 13.85 -29.69 0.26
CA ASP A 325 15.27 -30.03 0.42
C ASP A 325 15.90 -29.30 1.64
N PRO A 326 15.55 -29.65 2.89
CA PRO A 326 16.17 -29.05 4.06
C PRO A 326 17.59 -29.59 4.26
N ILE A 327 18.54 -28.70 4.54
CA ILE A 327 19.91 -29.10 4.94
C ILE A 327 20.06 -29.12 6.47
N ASP A 328 21.03 -29.86 6.99
CA ASP A 328 21.45 -29.62 8.37
C ASP A 328 22.13 -28.25 8.46
N LEU A 329 21.55 -27.34 9.23
CA LEU A 329 22.10 -25.99 9.46
C LEU A 329 23.44 -26.04 10.23
N GLN A 330 23.72 -27.09 11.01
CA GLN A 330 24.98 -27.24 11.75
C GLN A 330 26.16 -27.63 10.82
N SER A 331 25.88 -28.34 9.73
CA SER A 331 26.87 -28.68 8.68
C SER A 331 27.55 -27.47 8.03
N LEU A 332 26.98 -26.28 8.19
CA LEU A 332 27.53 -25.01 7.71
C LEU A 332 28.65 -24.46 8.61
N GLY A 333 28.89 -25.07 9.76
CA GLY A 333 29.89 -24.66 10.75
C GLY A 333 29.34 -23.72 11.84
N PRO A 334 30.22 -23.12 12.66
CA PRO A 334 29.80 -22.31 13.80
C PRO A 334 29.02 -21.06 13.36
N THR A 335 27.95 -20.76 14.10
CA THR A 335 27.16 -19.54 13.92
C THR A 335 27.66 -18.40 14.82
N LYS A 336 27.22 -17.19 14.50
CA LYS A 336 27.28 -16.04 15.39
C LYS A 336 25.94 -15.31 15.34
N LYS A 337 25.45 -14.95 16.53
CA LYS A 337 24.32 -14.04 16.71
C LYS A 337 24.60 -12.67 16.05
N ALA A 338 23.84 -12.35 15.02
CA ALA A 338 23.93 -11.12 14.23
C ALA A 338 22.52 -10.65 13.80
N PRO A 339 22.35 -9.45 13.22
CA PRO A 339 21.14 -9.13 12.46
C PRO A 339 20.96 -10.09 11.29
N PHE A 340 19.73 -10.53 11.02
CA PHE A 340 19.40 -11.39 9.87
C PHE A 340 19.80 -10.72 8.54
N GLY A 341 19.64 -9.39 8.48
CA GLY A 341 20.00 -8.54 7.37
C GLY A 341 21.49 -8.40 7.07
N SER A 342 22.39 -8.92 7.92
CA SER A 342 23.83 -8.89 7.67
C SER A 342 24.24 -9.70 6.42
N ILE A 343 23.47 -10.74 6.05
CA ILE A 343 23.68 -11.54 4.83
C ILE A 343 22.43 -11.72 3.95
N VAL A 344 21.24 -11.36 4.46
CA VAL A 344 19.98 -11.45 3.70
C VAL A 344 19.52 -10.06 3.27
N HIS A 345 19.33 -9.87 1.96
CA HIS A 345 18.59 -8.74 1.40
C HIS A 345 17.08 -9.03 1.48
N ALA A 346 16.24 -8.01 1.61
CA ALA A 346 14.80 -8.19 1.62
C ALA A 346 14.05 -6.98 1.06
N ARG A 347 12.79 -7.19 0.66
CA ARG A 347 11.83 -6.13 0.34
C ARG A 347 10.42 -6.58 0.70
N SER A 348 9.60 -5.65 1.16
CA SER A 348 8.18 -5.90 1.42
C SER A 348 7.28 -4.80 0.83
N GLY A 349 5.98 -5.09 0.80
CA GLY A 349 4.92 -4.19 0.35
C GLY A 349 3.54 -4.82 0.52
N ASP A 350 2.50 -4.01 0.36
CA ASP A 350 1.10 -4.37 0.53
C ASP A 350 0.46 -5.03 -0.70
N LYS A 351 -0.63 -5.77 -0.48
CA LYS A 351 -1.68 -6.00 -1.47
C LYS A 351 -3.02 -6.30 -0.77
N ALA A 352 -3.95 -5.35 -0.82
CA ALA A 352 -5.10 -5.25 0.06
C ALA A 352 -4.64 -5.38 1.53
N ASP A 353 -5.20 -6.33 2.30
CA ASP A 353 -4.79 -6.57 3.69
C ASP A 353 -3.54 -7.46 3.84
N ASN A 354 -2.96 -7.92 2.73
CA ASN A 354 -1.87 -8.89 2.73
C ASN A 354 -0.50 -8.21 2.69
N SER A 355 0.47 -8.70 3.46
CA SER A 355 1.87 -8.30 3.34
C SER A 355 2.66 -9.28 2.48
N ASN A 356 3.28 -8.78 1.41
CA ASN A 356 4.25 -9.51 0.60
C ASN A 356 5.67 -9.23 1.13
N ILE A 357 6.50 -10.26 1.28
CA ILE A 357 7.82 -10.16 1.91
C ILE A 357 8.78 -11.12 1.18
N GLY A 358 9.65 -10.57 0.34
CA GLY A 358 10.68 -11.34 -0.36
C GLY A 358 12.04 -11.20 0.33
N PHE A 359 12.72 -12.33 0.55
CA PHE A 359 14.07 -12.42 1.09
C PHE A 359 15.00 -13.09 0.07
N PHE A 360 16.22 -12.59 -0.10
CA PHE A 360 17.18 -13.11 -1.06
C PHE A 360 18.63 -12.95 -0.58
N VAL A 361 19.51 -13.83 -1.04
CA VAL A 361 20.93 -13.87 -0.66
C VAL A 361 21.84 -13.63 -1.86
N ARG A 362 23.09 -13.24 -1.62
CA ARG A 362 24.02 -12.79 -2.68
C ARG A 362 24.76 -13.96 -3.33
N HIS A 363 24.98 -15.05 -2.60
CA HIS A 363 25.77 -16.18 -3.05
C HIS A 363 24.94 -17.48 -3.07
N ASP A 364 25.15 -18.32 -4.07
CA ASP A 364 24.33 -19.53 -4.27
C ASP A 364 24.42 -20.52 -3.09
N ASP A 365 25.55 -20.57 -2.37
CA ASP A 365 25.74 -21.42 -1.19
C ASP A 365 25.09 -20.88 0.09
N GLU A 366 24.57 -19.65 0.07
CA GLU A 366 23.70 -19.10 1.12
C GLU A 366 22.23 -19.51 0.91
N TYR A 367 21.83 -19.91 -0.30
CA TYR A 367 20.44 -20.18 -0.62
C TYR A 367 19.87 -21.45 0.04
N PRO A 368 20.59 -22.60 0.10
CA PRO A 368 20.19 -23.76 0.89
C PRO A 368 20.00 -23.43 2.37
N TRP A 369 20.83 -22.53 2.93
CA TRP A 369 20.66 -22.03 4.29
C TRP A 369 19.39 -21.18 4.40
N LEU A 370 19.19 -20.20 3.50
CA LEU A 370 18.02 -19.32 3.53
C LEU A 370 16.72 -20.11 3.47
N LYS A 371 16.59 -21.05 2.51
CA LYS A 371 15.36 -21.83 2.33
C LYS A 371 15.06 -22.78 3.49
N THR A 372 16.10 -23.32 4.13
CA THR A 372 15.97 -24.19 5.30
C THR A 372 15.68 -23.41 6.59
N TYR A 373 16.41 -22.33 6.85
CA TYR A 373 16.28 -21.51 8.06
C TYR A 373 14.95 -20.75 8.07
N LEU A 374 14.54 -20.20 6.92
CA LEU A 374 13.37 -19.35 6.82
C LEU A 374 12.12 -20.19 6.49
N THR A 375 11.62 -20.86 7.52
CA THR A 375 10.31 -21.54 7.54
C THR A 375 9.16 -20.58 7.83
N VAL A 376 7.92 -21.02 7.61
CA VAL A 376 6.71 -20.29 8.04
C VAL A 376 6.75 -20.02 9.55
N SER A 377 7.10 -21.02 10.35
CA SER A 377 7.24 -20.87 11.81
C SER A 377 8.32 -19.83 12.16
N ARG A 378 9.49 -19.88 11.50
CA ARG A 378 10.56 -18.92 11.75
C ARG A 378 10.19 -17.49 11.34
N LEU A 379 9.38 -17.31 10.30
CA LEU A 379 8.83 -16.00 9.95
C LEU A 379 7.97 -15.43 11.11
N LYS A 380 7.08 -16.25 11.69
CA LYS A 380 6.24 -15.83 12.84
C LYS A 380 7.09 -15.42 14.05
N GLU A 381 8.16 -16.15 14.35
CA GLU A 381 9.12 -15.80 15.42
C GLU A 381 9.90 -14.50 15.13
N LEU A 382 10.27 -14.26 13.87
CA LEU A 382 10.92 -13.01 13.46
C LEU A 382 9.96 -11.82 13.59
N PHE A 383 8.65 -11.97 13.35
CA PHE A 383 7.66 -10.90 13.62
C PHE A 383 7.53 -10.56 15.12
N GLY A 384 7.75 -11.50 16.03
CA GLY A 384 7.66 -11.26 17.48
C GLY A 384 6.28 -10.75 17.91
N ASP A 385 6.23 -9.70 18.71
CA ASP A 385 5.00 -9.11 19.24
C ASP A 385 4.03 -8.67 18.14
N ASP A 386 4.53 -8.24 16.98
CA ASP A 386 3.69 -7.89 15.81
C ASP A 386 3.04 -9.12 15.15
N TRP A 387 3.49 -10.34 15.48
CA TRP A 387 2.70 -11.54 15.22
C TRP A 387 1.49 -11.61 16.16
N GLN A 388 1.70 -11.40 17.46
CA GLN A 388 0.70 -11.63 18.52
C GLN A 388 -0.32 -10.49 18.69
N LYS A 389 -0.02 -9.28 18.22
CA LYS A 389 -0.97 -8.14 18.20
C LYS A 389 -2.09 -8.29 17.16
N GLY A 390 -1.83 -9.04 16.08
CA GLY A 390 -2.82 -9.40 15.07
C GLY A 390 -3.42 -10.78 15.34
N ASN A 391 -4.22 -11.32 14.41
CA ASN A 391 -4.68 -12.71 14.48
C ASN A 391 -3.46 -13.68 14.38
N PRO A 392 -3.11 -14.47 15.40
CA PRO A 392 -1.93 -15.34 15.35
C PRO A 392 -2.09 -16.53 14.38
N ASP A 393 -3.33 -16.89 14.07
CA ASP A 393 -3.71 -17.99 13.18
C ASP A 393 -3.78 -17.56 11.70
N ARG A 394 -3.52 -16.28 11.39
CA ARG A 394 -3.56 -15.76 10.02
C ARG A 394 -2.66 -16.54 9.06
N ARG A 395 -3.18 -16.80 7.86
CA ARG A 395 -2.56 -17.68 6.84
C ARG A 395 -1.24 -17.08 6.36
N VAL A 396 -0.26 -17.95 6.15
CA VAL A 396 1.02 -17.60 5.52
C VAL A 396 1.23 -18.54 4.33
N GLU A 397 1.43 -17.95 3.15
CA GLU A 397 1.83 -18.68 1.94
C GLU A 397 3.33 -18.47 1.74
N ARG A 398 4.10 -19.57 1.63
CA ARG A 398 5.57 -19.58 1.41
C ARG A 398 5.88 -20.16 0.04
N VAL A 399 6.80 -19.54 -0.70
CA VAL A 399 7.25 -20.01 -2.02
C VAL A 399 8.75 -19.78 -2.22
N GLU A 400 9.41 -20.69 -2.95
CA GLU A 400 10.83 -20.63 -3.30
C GLU A 400 11.03 -20.17 -4.74
N PHE A 401 11.97 -19.25 -4.96
CA PHE A 401 12.38 -18.76 -6.28
C PHE A 401 13.88 -19.06 -6.51
N PRO A 402 14.24 -20.31 -6.87
CA PRO A 402 15.63 -20.72 -6.98
C PRO A 402 16.43 -19.97 -8.04
N GLY A 403 15.79 -19.54 -9.14
CA GLY A 403 16.44 -18.75 -10.20
C GLY A 403 16.91 -17.34 -9.79
N ILE A 404 16.60 -16.90 -8.58
CA ILE A 404 17.05 -15.61 -7.99
C ILE A 404 17.46 -15.75 -6.52
N ASN A 405 17.78 -16.98 -6.05
CA ASN A 405 18.17 -17.28 -4.67
C ASN A 405 17.24 -16.68 -3.60
N ALA A 406 15.92 -16.70 -3.85
CA ALA A 406 14.93 -16.04 -2.99
C ALA A 406 13.89 -16.99 -2.37
N VAL A 407 13.36 -16.56 -1.22
CA VAL A 407 12.20 -17.14 -0.54
C VAL A 407 11.21 -16.00 -0.30
N HIS A 408 9.96 -16.18 -0.73
CA HIS A 408 8.92 -15.17 -0.64
C HIS A 408 7.77 -15.65 0.24
N PHE A 409 7.25 -14.73 1.05
CA PHE A 409 6.10 -14.94 1.90
C PHE A 409 4.99 -13.97 1.55
N ARG A 410 3.77 -14.48 1.60
CA ARG A 410 2.56 -13.68 1.66
C ARG A 410 1.89 -13.96 3.01
N VAL A 411 1.87 -12.96 3.88
CA VAL A 411 1.14 -13.01 5.15
C VAL A 411 -0.23 -12.39 4.90
N LEU A 412 -1.29 -13.17 5.08
CA LEU A 412 -2.66 -12.71 4.89
C LEU A 412 -3.18 -11.98 6.13
N ASP A 413 -4.18 -11.13 5.95
CA ASP A 413 -4.88 -10.38 7.02
C ASP A 413 -3.90 -9.70 8.03
N ASN A 414 -2.86 -9.03 7.51
CA ASN A 414 -1.68 -8.58 8.28
C ASN A 414 -1.51 -7.06 8.33
N LEU A 415 -2.18 -6.32 7.45
CA LEU A 415 -2.10 -4.85 7.35
C LEU A 415 -3.30 -4.16 8.01
N ASN A 416 -4.12 -4.91 8.75
CA ASN A 416 -5.25 -4.43 9.50
C ASN A 416 -6.30 -3.75 8.58
N GLY A 417 -6.95 -4.50 7.69
CA GLY A 417 -7.90 -3.98 6.69
C GLY A 417 -7.25 -3.29 5.48
N GLY A 418 -5.97 -3.60 5.23
CA GLY A 418 -5.14 -2.99 4.20
C GLY A 418 -4.84 -1.52 4.44
N ILE A 419 -3.85 -0.97 3.71
CA ILE A 419 -3.42 0.43 3.89
C ILE A 419 -4.61 1.40 3.90
N ALA A 420 -5.64 1.19 3.07
CA ALA A 420 -6.83 2.04 2.94
C ALA A 420 -7.69 2.21 4.23
N SER A 421 -7.58 1.29 5.19
CA SER A 421 -8.21 1.42 6.52
C SER A 421 -7.27 1.15 7.70
N SER A 422 -5.97 0.97 7.44
CA SER A 422 -5.00 0.51 8.43
C SER A 422 -4.84 1.49 9.58
N ASP A 423 -4.85 0.95 10.80
CA ASP A 423 -4.41 1.69 11.98
C ASP A 423 -2.89 1.68 12.16
N ARG A 424 -2.10 0.91 11.41
CA ARG A 424 -0.63 0.89 11.52
C ARG A 424 -0.02 2.17 10.92
N ILE A 425 1.16 2.62 11.38
CA ILE A 425 1.94 3.62 10.60
C ILE A 425 2.37 3.01 9.27
N ASP A 426 2.98 1.82 9.29
CA ASP A 426 3.39 1.10 8.09
C ASP A 426 2.26 0.19 7.59
N GLY A 427 1.11 0.78 7.25
CA GLY A 427 0.01 0.07 6.60
C GLY A 427 0.34 -0.41 5.19
N LEU A 428 1.41 0.12 4.56
CA LEU A 428 1.95 -0.31 3.26
C LEU A 428 2.90 -1.50 3.41
N GLY A 429 3.20 -1.91 4.65
CA GLY A 429 4.16 -2.97 4.95
C GLY A 429 5.57 -2.76 4.38
N LYS A 430 5.97 -1.53 4.03
CA LYS A 430 7.24 -1.22 3.35
C LYS A 430 8.45 -1.36 4.28
N GLY A 431 8.26 -1.16 5.57
CA GLY A 431 9.27 -1.34 6.62
C GLY A 431 9.37 -2.76 7.17
N ILE A 432 8.38 -3.63 6.92
CA ILE A 432 8.33 -5.00 7.46
C ILE A 432 9.61 -5.81 7.14
N ALA A 433 10.09 -5.77 5.89
CA ALA A 433 11.30 -6.48 5.48
C ALA A 433 12.56 -5.98 6.23
N GLU A 434 12.71 -4.66 6.41
CA GLU A 434 13.83 -4.07 7.14
C GLU A 434 13.74 -4.37 8.65
N TYR A 435 12.53 -4.35 9.22
CA TYR A 435 12.29 -4.84 10.58
C TYR A 435 12.73 -6.29 10.73
N LEU A 436 12.27 -7.20 9.87
CA LEU A 436 12.62 -8.63 9.94
C LEU A 436 14.12 -8.87 9.67
N ARG A 437 14.79 -8.02 8.86
CA ARG A 437 16.26 -7.99 8.73
C ARG A 437 16.97 -7.51 9.99
N SER A 438 16.42 -6.53 10.71
CA SER A 438 17.00 -6.04 11.98
C SER A 438 16.95 -7.07 13.12
N ARG A 439 16.01 -8.03 13.06
CA ARG A 439 15.87 -9.10 14.05
C ARG A 439 17.13 -9.96 14.11
N SER A 440 17.43 -10.45 15.31
CA SER A 440 18.66 -11.22 15.51
C SER A 440 18.48 -12.70 15.15
N ALA A 441 19.47 -13.24 14.42
CA ALA A 441 19.54 -14.58 13.90
C ALA A 441 20.91 -15.22 14.18
N GLU A 442 20.96 -16.55 14.19
CA GLU A 442 22.20 -17.31 14.20
C GLU A 442 22.71 -17.48 12.76
N ILE A 443 23.73 -16.72 12.38
CA ILE A 443 24.27 -16.70 11.03
C ILE A 443 25.59 -17.49 10.98
N PRO A 444 25.77 -18.47 10.08
CA PRO A 444 27.05 -19.15 9.89
C PRO A 444 28.20 -18.16 9.64
N ILE A 445 29.28 -18.28 10.41
CA ILE A 445 30.40 -17.32 10.40
C ILE A 445 31.05 -17.20 9.02
N ARG A 446 31.05 -18.29 8.23
CA ARG A 446 31.57 -18.33 6.85
C ARG A 446 30.88 -17.33 5.90
N PHE A 447 29.62 -16.98 6.16
CA PHE A 447 28.88 -15.98 5.39
C PHE A 447 29.22 -14.57 5.90
N LEU A 448 29.23 -14.35 7.22
CA LEU A 448 29.61 -13.06 7.83
C LEU A 448 31.05 -12.63 7.47
N GLN A 449 31.94 -13.57 7.21
CA GLN A 449 33.32 -13.33 6.75
C GLN A 449 33.41 -12.69 5.35
N ARG A 450 32.32 -12.71 4.56
CA ARG A 450 32.24 -12.05 3.23
C ARG A 450 32.02 -10.54 3.33
N GLY A 451 31.85 -10.01 4.54
CA GLY A 451 31.40 -8.66 4.81
C GLY A 451 29.88 -8.62 5.07
N TRP A 452 29.41 -7.54 5.71
CA TRP A 452 27.97 -7.30 5.87
C TRP A 452 27.42 -6.58 4.63
N ILE A 453 26.12 -6.69 4.41
CA ILE A 453 25.34 -5.92 3.43
C ILE A 453 25.18 -4.46 3.89
#